data_AF-A0A9D0ZUF7-F1
#
_entry.id   AF-A0A9D0ZUF7-F1
#
_cell.length_a   1.000
_cell.length_b   1.000
_cell.length_c   1.000
_cell.angle_alpha   90.00
_cell.angle_beta   90.00
_cell.angle_gamma   90.00
#
_symmetry.space_group_name_H-M   'P 1'
#
loop_
_entity.id
_entity.type
_entity.pdbx_description
1 polymer ?
#
loop_
_entity_poly.entity_id
_entity_poly.type
_entity_poly.pdbx_seq_one_letter_code
_entity_poly.pdbx_strand_id
1 'polypeptide(L)'
;MNKFMNDIKQKLLKKETWKKFASKLKQNILKYDLIVIGLFLLLSFILYLINIRFRLWFIITVVVILGVAFIIGFIQWALRQSTIMKLVSILTAAFFTMFCLLFSKYIVMIFQFLPEHVTNLDGKKYVAVVKSFKNVDVSYYNYYGPLLMGTKEKVHGNFGNGGYDPFE
;
A
#
# COMPACT_ATOMS: atom_id res chain seq x y z
N MET A 1 20.29 -44.54 14.03
CA MET A 1 18.87 -44.74 13.64
C MET A 1 17.91 -43.77 14.34
N ASN A 2 17.97 -43.60 15.67
CA ASN A 2 17.05 -42.73 16.43
C ASN A 2 17.09 -41.24 16.06
N LYS A 3 18.28 -40.67 15.78
CA LYS A 3 18.42 -39.26 15.40
C LYS A 3 17.71 -38.95 14.07
N PHE A 4 17.94 -39.79 13.06
CA PHE A 4 17.31 -39.68 11.74
C PHE A 4 15.78 -39.82 11.79
N MET A 5 15.27 -40.78 12.57
CA MET A 5 13.82 -40.95 12.80
C MET A 5 13.20 -39.73 13.52
N ASN A 6 13.91 -39.15 14.49
CA ASN A 6 13.45 -37.93 15.17
C ASN A 6 13.43 -36.71 14.24
N ASP A 7 14.44 -36.56 13.38
CA ASP A 7 14.49 -35.47 12.40
C ASP A 7 13.33 -35.57 11.38
N ILE A 8 12.97 -36.78 10.94
CA ILE A 8 11.81 -37.01 10.07
C ILE A 8 10.51 -36.66 10.80
N LYS A 9 10.34 -37.12 12.05
CA LYS A 9 9.16 -36.78 12.87
C LYS A 9 9.03 -35.27 13.04
N GLN A 10 10.11 -34.56 13.35
CA GLN A 10 10.12 -33.10 13.48
C GLN A 10 9.72 -32.40 12.18
N LYS A 11 10.23 -32.85 11.03
CA LYS A 11 9.84 -32.31 9.72
C LYS A 11 8.36 -32.53 9.41
N LEU A 12 7.83 -33.72 9.69
CA LEU A 12 6.41 -34.05 9.49
C LEU A 12 5.51 -33.23 10.40
N LEU A 13 5.87 -33.10 11.68
CA LEU A 13 5.11 -32.34 12.67
C LEU A 13 5.10 -30.84 12.32
N LYS A 14 6.24 -30.29 11.89
CA LYS A 14 6.33 -28.93 11.34
C LYS A 14 5.44 -28.78 10.10
N LYS A 15 5.41 -29.76 9.19
CA LYS A 15 4.56 -29.71 7.98
C LYS A 15 3.06 -29.70 8.34
N GLU A 16 2.63 -30.49 9.32
CA GLU A 16 1.25 -30.48 9.81
C GLU A 16 0.86 -29.17 10.48
N THR A 17 1.73 -28.60 11.32
CA THR A 17 1.45 -27.31 11.97
C THR A 17 1.31 -26.19 10.94
N TRP A 18 2.17 -26.15 9.92
CA TRP A 18 2.04 -25.21 8.79
C TRP A 18 0.74 -25.39 8.02
N LYS A 19 0.34 -26.63 7.71
CA LYS A 19 -0.95 -26.91 7.04
C LYS A 19 -2.13 -26.42 7.86
N LYS A 20 -2.14 -26.67 9.17
CA LYS A 20 -3.21 -26.25 10.10
C LYS A 20 -3.27 -24.74 10.25
N PHE A 21 -2.12 -24.06 10.25
CA PHE A 21 -2.05 -22.61 10.26
C PHE A 21 -2.55 -22.00 8.94
N ALA A 22 -2.10 -22.52 7.81
CA ALA A 22 -2.53 -22.08 6.48
C ALA A 22 -4.03 -22.27 6.25
N SER A 23 -4.62 -23.38 6.74
CA SER A 23 -6.06 -23.60 6.64
C SER A 23 -6.86 -22.59 7.50
N LYS A 24 -6.35 -22.24 8.69
CA LYS A 24 -6.95 -21.23 9.56
C LYS A 24 -6.87 -19.82 8.97
N LEU A 25 -5.73 -19.46 8.36
CA LEU A 25 -5.55 -18.23 7.58
C LEU A 25 -6.56 -18.18 6.43
N LYS A 26 -6.62 -19.26 5.64
CA LYS A 26 -7.55 -19.38 4.51
C LYS A 26 -8.99 -19.20 4.95
N GLN A 27 -9.38 -19.59 6.16
CA GLN A 27 -10.77 -19.46 6.64
C GLN A 27 -11.15 -18.05 7.08
N ASN A 28 -10.21 -17.17 7.41
CA ASN A 28 -10.50 -15.85 7.98
C ASN A 28 -9.63 -14.75 7.37
N ILE A 29 -9.42 -14.80 6.05
CA ILE A 29 -8.55 -13.87 5.31
C ILE A 29 -8.84 -12.41 5.68
N LEU A 30 -10.13 -12.04 5.71
CA LEU A 30 -10.57 -10.68 6.03
C LEU A 30 -10.09 -10.19 7.41
N LYS A 31 -10.09 -11.04 8.45
CA LYS A 31 -9.66 -10.64 9.79
C LYS A 31 -8.16 -10.34 9.83
N TYR A 32 -7.36 -11.17 9.17
CA TYR A 32 -5.91 -10.98 9.11
C TYR A 32 -5.54 -9.78 8.25
N ASP A 33 -6.24 -9.57 7.15
CA ASP A 33 -6.07 -8.40 6.29
C ASP A 33 -6.33 -7.09 7.07
N LEU A 34 -7.43 -7.01 7.84
CA LEU A 34 -7.71 -5.87 8.72
C LEU A 34 -6.63 -5.63 9.78
N ILE A 35 -6.04 -6.69 10.34
CA ILE A 35 -4.91 -6.56 11.28
C ILE A 35 -3.68 -5.98 10.57
N VAL A 36 -3.37 -6.44 9.35
CA VAL A 36 -2.23 -5.92 8.57
C VAL A 36 -2.45 -4.45 8.19
N ILE A 37 -3.67 -4.07 7.78
CA ILE A 37 -4.04 -2.67 7.54
C ILE A 37 -3.80 -1.83 8.81
N GLY A 38 -4.28 -2.29 9.97
CA GLY A 38 -4.07 -1.60 11.24
C GLY A 38 -2.58 -1.43 11.60
N LEU A 39 -1.77 -2.47 11.41
CA LEU A 39 -0.33 -2.41 11.63
C LEU A 39 0.38 -1.44 10.66
N PHE A 40 -0.01 -1.43 9.38
CA PHE A 40 0.54 -0.52 8.39
C PHE A 40 0.23 0.94 8.70
N LEU A 41 -1.01 1.23 9.14
CA LEU A 41 -1.41 2.57 9.57
C LEU A 41 -0.66 3.01 10.82
N LEU A 42 -0.52 2.13 11.81
CA LEU A 42 0.24 2.41 13.04
C LEU A 42 1.73 2.67 12.73
N LEU A 43 2.34 1.87 11.86
CA LEU A 43 3.71 2.10 11.41
C LEU A 43 3.85 3.44 10.67
N SER A 44 2.92 3.74 9.76
CA SER A 44 2.89 5.02 9.03
C SER A 44 2.76 6.20 9.98
N PHE A 45 1.95 6.07 11.03
CA PHE A 45 1.78 7.09 12.07
C PHE A 45 3.07 7.30 12.87
N ILE A 46 3.72 6.22 13.33
CA ILE A 46 5.01 6.31 14.03
C ILE A 46 6.08 7.00 13.17
N LEU A 47 6.17 6.62 11.89
CA LEU A 47 7.10 7.26 10.95
C LEU A 47 6.79 8.76 10.82
N TYR A 48 5.51 9.12 10.72
CA TYR A 48 5.11 10.52 10.61
C TYR A 48 5.53 11.35 11.84
N LEU A 49 5.46 10.79 13.05
CA LEU A 49 5.92 11.45 14.28
C LEU A 49 7.41 11.82 14.23
N ILE A 50 8.24 11.02 13.54
CA ILE A 50 9.67 11.28 13.36
C ILE A 50 10.00 12.05 12.06
N ASN A 51 9.00 12.66 11.42
CA ASN A 51 9.10 13.42 10.16
C ASN A 51 9.58 12.60 8.95
N ILE A 52 9.25 11.31 8.93
CA ILE A 52 9.50 10.38 7.82
C ILE A 52 8.15 9.88 7.31
N ARG A 53 8.03 9.65 6.01
CA ARG A 53 6.87 9.00 5.40
C ARG A 53 7.29 7.99 4.35
N PHE A 54 6.38 7.05 4.09
CA PHE A 54 6.49 6.22 2.90
C PHE A 54 6.36 7.07 1.64
N ARG A 55 7.11 6.66 0.62
CA ARG A 55 7.00 7.19 -0.74
C ARG A 55 5.68 6.78 -1.38
N LEU A 56 5.13 7.65 -2.21
CA LEU A 56 3.79 7.49 -2.79
C LEU A 56 3.65 6.15 -3.54
N TRP A 57 4.64 5.80 -4.38
CA TRP A 57 4.64 4.55 -5.14
C TRP A 57 4.55 3.30 -4.24
N PHE A 58 5.24 3.33 -3.09
CA PHE A 58 5.23 2.23 -2.13
C PHE A 58 3.87 2.13 -1.43
N ILE A 59 3.30 3.27 -1.01
CA ILE A 59 1.95 3.32 -0.43
C ILE A 59 0.93 2.71 -1.41
N ILE A 60 0.98 3.10 -2.68
CA ILE A 60 0.09 2.57 -3.72
C ILE A 60 0.23 1.06 -3.83
N THR A 61 1.46 0.55 -3.89
CA THR A 61 1.72 -0.90 -4.02
C THR A 61 1.13 -1.66 -2.84
N VAL A 62 1.31 -1.16 -1.61
CA VAL A 62 0.72 -1.76 -0.41
C VAL A 62 -0.81 -1.72 -0.46
N VAL A 63 -1.39 -0.58 -0.83
CA VAL A 63 -2.85 -0.42 -0.94
C VAL A 63 -3.45 -1.39 -1.98
N VAL A 64 -2.80 -1.60 -3.12
CA VAL A 64 -3.25 -2.56 -4.14
C VAL A 64 -3.22 -3.99 -3.59
N ILE A 65 -2.12 -4.39 -2.93
CA ILE A 65 -1.98 -5.74 -2.35
C ILE A 65 -3.06 -5.98 -1.28
N LEU A 66 -3.25 -5.02 -0.37
CA LEU A 66 -4.27 -5.10 0.69
C LEU A 66 -5.68 -5.05 0.09
N GLY A 67 -5.93 -4.25 -0.94
CA GLY A 67 -7.21 -4.20 -1.64
C GLY A 67 -7.61 -5.54 -2.24
N VAL A 68 -6.68 -6.25 -2.89
CA VAL A 68 -6.93 -7.60 -3.42
C VAL A 68 -7.23 -8.59 -2.30
N ALA A 69 -6.44 -8.57 -1.21
CA ALA A 69 -6.67 -9.43 -0.06
C ALA A 69 -8.04 -9.17 0.60
N PHE A 70 -8.43 -7.90 0.71
CA PHE A 70 -9.72 -7.46 1.22
C PHE A 70 -10.87 -7.99 0.38
N ILE A 71 -10.81 -7.86 -0.96
CA ILE A 71 -11.84 -8.36 -1.89
C ILE A 71 -12.01 -9.88 -1.72
N ILE A 72 -10.91 -10.63 -1.69
CA ILE A 72 -10.94 -12.09 -1.49
C ILE A 72 -11.58 -12.42 -0.13
N GLY A 73 -11.17 -11.73 0.93
CA GLY A 73 -11.73 -11.89 2.27
C GLY A 73 -13.22 -11.57 2.34
N PHE A 74 -13.65 -10.52 1.64
CA PHE A 74 -15.04 -10.08 1.57
C PHE A 74 -15.92 -11.07 0.80
N ILE A 75 -15.47 -11.56 -0.35
CA ILE A 75 -16.17 -12.62 -1.11
C ILE A 75 -16.32 -13.86 -0.22
N GLN A 76 -15.24 -14.27 0.45
CA GLN A 76 -15.27 -15.44 1.32
C GLN A 76 -16.22 -15.27 2.53
N TRP A 77 -16.34 -14.05 3.04
CA TRP A 77 -17.29 -13.71 4.09
C TRP A 77 -18.73 -13.73 3.55
N ALA A 78 -19.00 -13.06 2.42
CA ALA A 78 -20.32 -12.99 1.79
C ALA A 78 -20.86 -14.38 1.40
N LEU A 79 -20.01 -15.26 0.87
CA LEU A 79 -20.42 -16.64 0.49
C LEU A 79 -20.92 -17.48 1.67
N ARG A 80 -20.48 -17.18 2.91
CA ARG A 80 -20.91 -17.85 4.13
C ARG A 80 -22.21 -17.32 4.74
N GLN A 81 -22.72 -16.21 4.22
CA GLN A 81 -23.92 -15.58 4.75
C GLN A 81 -25.22 -16.16 4.15
N SER A 82 -26.34 -15.86 4.81
CA SER A 82 -27.68 -16.16 4.31
C SER A 82 -27.96 -15.47 2.97
N THR A 83 -28.91 -15.98 2.20
CA THR A 83 -29.27 -15.45 0.87
C THR A 83 -29.58 -13.95 0.89
N ILE A 84 -30.25 -13.46 1.95
CA ILE A 84 -30.57 -12.04 2.12
C ILE A 84 -29.29 -11.22 2.31
N MET A 85 -28.39 -11.65 3.19
CA MET A 85 -27.13 -10.95 3.46
C MET A 85 -26.16 -10.97 2.26
N LYS A 86 -26.19 -12.03 1.44
CA LYS A 86 -25.50 -12.07 0.14
C LYS A 86 -26.03 -11.00 -0.82
N LEU A 87 -27.35 -10.84 -0.89
CA LEU A 87 -27.97 -9.84 -1.76
C LEU A 87 -27.64 -8.41 -1.28
N VAL A 88 -27.71 -8.15 0.02
CA VAL A 88 -27.31 -6.87 0.63
C VAL A 88 -25.84 -6.54 0.32
N SER A 89 -24.93 -7.51 0.44
CA SER A 89 -23.50 -7.31 0.17
C SER A 89 -23.20 -7.04 -1.31
N ILE A 90 -23.91 -7.70 -2.24
CA ILE A 90 -23.80 -7.39 -3.67
C ILE A 90 -24.29 -5.96 -3.96
N LEU A 91 -25.43 -5.56 -3.40
CA LEU A 91 -25.97 -4.21 -3.59
C LEU A 91 -25.03 -3.12 -3.03
N THR A 92 -24.45 -3.36 -1.85
CA THR A 92 -23.45 -2.43 -1.28
C THR A 92 -22.19 -2.38 -2.13
N ALA A 93 -21.69 -3.52 -2.62
CA ALA A 93 -20.54 -3.54 -3.52
C ALA A 93 -20.80 -2.82 -4.86
N ALA A 94 -22.00 -2.97 -5.43
CA ALA A 94 -22.40 -2.28 -6.65
C ALA A 94 -22.48 -0.76 -6.45
N PHE A 95 -23.07 -0.31 -5.34
CA PHE A 95 -23.11 1.11 -4.97
C PHE A 95 -21.70 1.69 -4.79
N PHE A 96 -20.83 0.97 -4.06
CA PHE A 96 -19.46 1.40 -3.84
C PHE A 96 -18.64 1.45 -5.14
N THR A 97 -18.84 0.47 -6.03
CA THR A 97 -18.19 0.46 -7.34
C THR A 97 -18.63 1.65 -8.19
N MET A 98 -19.92 1.97 -8.22
CA MET A 98 -20.44 3.14 -8.93
C MET A 98 -19.86 4.44 -8.37
N PHE A 99 -19.75 4.55 -7.04
CA PHE A 99 -19.08 5.66 -6.37
C PHE A 99 -17.61 5.75 -6.80
N CYS A 100 -16.84 4.67 -6.75
CA CYS A 100 -15.44 4.65 -7.20
C CYS A 100 -15.28 5.07 -8.66
N LEU A 101 -16.18 4.64 -9.56
CA LEU A 101 -16.14 5.03 -10.97
C LEU A 101 -16.34 6.53 -11.17
N LEU A 102 -17.25 7.15 -10.42
CA LEU A 102 -17.48 8.62 -10.46
C LEU A 102 -16.21 9.40 -10.06
N PHE A 103 -15.46 8.88 -9.07
CA PHE A 103 -14.26 9.54 -8.57
C PHE A 103 -12.96 9.08 -9.25
N SER A 104 -13.00 8.04 -10.10
CA SER A 104 -11.83 7.44 -10.74
C SER A 104 -10.98 8.45 -11.53
N LYS A 105 -11.63 9.39 -12.22
CA LYS A 105 -10.94 10.46 -12.98
C LYS A 105 -10.08 11.35 -12.07
N TYR A 106 -10.59 11.70 -10.90
CA TYR A 106 -9.84 12.52 -9.92
C TYR A 106 -8.71 11.74 -9.28
N ILE A 107 -8.90 10.42 -9.09
CA ILE A 107 -7.85 9.54 -8.58
C ILE A 107 -6.68 9.51 -9.57
N VAL A 108 -6.92 9.19 -10.85
CA VAL A 108 -5.87 9.14 -11.90
C VAL A 108 -5.15 10.49 -12.06
N MET A 109 -5.87 11.60 -11.92
CA MET A 109 -5.31 12.94 -11.92
C MET A 109 -4.19 13.07 -10.86
N ILE A 110 -4.43 12.64 -9.62
CA ILE A 110 -3.44 12.73 -8.53
C ILE A 110 -2.14 11.95 -8.86
N PHE A 111 -2.22 10.84 -9.61
CA PHE A 111 -1.04 10.04 -9.99
C PHE A 111 -0.15 10.74 -11.01
N GLN A 112 -0.72 11.46 -11.97
CA GLN A 112 0.04 12.11 -13.03
C GLN A 112 0.71 13.41 -12.57
N PHE A 113 0.22 14.04 -11.51
CA PHE A 113 0.67 15.39 -11.12
C PHE A 113 1.64 15.44 -9.93
N LEU A 114 2.03 14.30 -9.35
CA LEU A 114 3.02 14.24 -8.26
C LEU A 114 4.11 13.16 -8.48
N PRO A 115 4.87 13.18 -9.58
CA PRO A 115 5.97 12.24 -9.76
C PRO A 115 7.08 12.48 -8.71
N GLU A 116 7.67 11.39 -8.23
CA GLU A 116 8.73 11.38 -7.25
C GLU A 116 10.05 10.89 -7.86
N HIS A 117 11.05 11.76 -7.92
CA HIS A 117 12.37 11.47 -8.48
C HIS A 117 13.44 11.43 -7.41
N VAL A 118 14.43 10.55 -7.60
CA VAL A 118 15.63 10.54 -6.75
C VAL A 118 16.70 11.34 -7.46
N THR A 119 17.11 12.46 -6.88
CA THR A 119 18.04 13.40 -7.50
C THR A 119 19.15 13.81 -6.53
N ASN A 120 20.24 14.35 -7.07
CA ASN A 120 21.33 14.94 -6.31
C ASN A 120 21.31 16.46 -6.50
N LEU A 121 21.30 17.20 -5.40
CA LEU A 121 21.41 18.66 -5.36
C LEU A 121 22.55 19.02 -4.42
N ASP A 122 23.54 19.78 -4.89
CA ASP A 122 24.73 20.20 -4.13
C ASP A 122 25.45 19.04 -3.41
N GLY A 123 25.60 17.91 -4.09
CA GLY A 123 26.25 16.71 -3.55
C GLY A 123 25.44 15.94 -2.50
N LYS A 124 24.19 16.34 -2.23
CA LYS A 124 23.26 15.65 -1.33
C LYS A 124 22.11 15.01 -2.10
N LYS A 125 21.70 13.83 -1.65
CA LYS A 125 20.62 13.05 -2.26
C LYS A 125 19.26 13.45 -1.69
N TYR A 126 18.30 13.70 -2.57
CA TYR A 126 16.94 14.10 -2.23
C TYR A 126 15.90 13.26 -2.98
N VAL A 127 14.68 13.28 -2.45
CA VAL A 127 13.48 12.95 -3.24
C VAL A 127 12.83 14.25 -3.68
N ALA A 128 12.82 14.49 -4.98
CA ALA A 128 12.13 15.60 -5.61
C ALA A 128 10.69 15.19 -5.93
N VAL A 129 9.73 15.97 -5.48
CA VAL A 129 8.31 15.81 -5.81
C VAL A 129 7.91 16.97 -6.71
N VAL A 130 7.55 16.66 -7.94
CA VAL A 130 7.18 17.67 -8.94
C VAL A 130 5.68 17.89 -8.88
N LYS A 131 5.24 19.14 -8.91
CA LYS A 131 3.85 19.53 -9.19
C LYS A 131 3.89 20.29 -10.50
N SER A 132 3.28 19.77 -11.56
CA SER A 132 3.41 20.34 -12.92
C SER A 132 2.10 20.80 -13.56
N PHE A 133 0.98 20.84 -12.81
CA PHE A 133 -0.35 21.09 -13.38
C PHE A 133 -0.51 22.46 -14.05
N LYS A 134 -0.08 23.54 -13.38
CA LYS A 134 -0.20 24.92 -13.89
C LYS A 134 1.16 25.63 -13.92
N ASN A 135 1.90 25.47 -12.82
CA ASN A 135 3.31 25.83 -12.73
C ASN A 135 4.08 24.56 -12.39
N VAL A 136 5.36 24.49 -12.78
CA VAL A 136 6.28 23.43 -12.38
C VAL A 136 6.97 23.84 -11.09
N ASP A 137 6.51 23.28 -9.98
CA ASP A 137 7.12 23.44 -8.66
C ASP A 137 7.74 22.12 -8.21
N VAL A 138 8.99 22.15 -7.77
CA VAL A 138 9.72 20.98 -7.28
C VAL A 138 10.05 21.15 -5.81
N SER A 139 9.45 20.29 -4.99
CA SER A 139 9.71 20.21 -3.56
C SER A 139 10.73 19.11 -3.27
N TYR A 140 11.85 19.45 -2.63
CA TYR A 140 12.91 18.51 -2.28
C TYR A 140 12.79 18.05 -0.82
N TYR A 141 12.78 16.74 -0.61
CA TYR A 141 12.69 16.10 0.71
C TYR A 141 13.90 15.23 0.99
N ASN A 142 14.24 15.07 2.27
CA ASN A 142 15.32 14.16 2.70
C ASN A 142 15.10 12.74 2.16
N TYR A 143 16.15 12.15 1.59
CA TYR A 143 16.15 10.76 1.14
C TYR A 143 16.49 9.81 2.31
N TYR A 144 15.60 8.86 2.62
CA TYR A 144 15.82 7.83 3.66
C TYR A 144 15.81 6.41 3.08
N GLY A 145 16.19 6.27 1.82
CA GLY A 145 16.20 4.99 1.10
C GLY A 145 15.09 4.86 0.06
N PRO A 146 14.95 3.68 -0.57
CA PRO A 146 14.04 3.49 -1.70
C PRO A 146 12.57 3.65 -1.33
N LEU A 147 12.19 3.35 -0.08
CA LEU A 147 10.79 3.31 0.39
C LEU A 147 10.37 4.57 1.16
N LEU A 148 11.33 5.34 1.67
CA LEU A 148 11.10 6.37 2.68
C LEU A 148 11.65 7.73 2.25
N MET A 149 10.94 8.79 2.62
CA MET A 149 11.38 10.16 2.43
C MET A 149 10.91 11.07 3.57
N GLY A 150 11.50 12.25 3.69
CA GLY A 150 11.09 13.24 4.69
C GLY A 150 9.68 13.79 4.46
N THR A 151 9.06 14.27 5.53
CA THR A 151 7.78 15.01 5.46
C THR A 151 7.96 16.51 5.27
N LYS A 152 9.09 17.06 5.71
CA LYS A 152 9.41 18.49 5.62
C LYS A 152 10.18 18.79 4.35
N GLU A 153 9.68 19.75 3.59
CA GLU A 153 10.37 20.33 2.44
C GLU A 153 11.66 21.00 2.91
N LYS A 154 12.73 20.82 2.12
CA LYS A 154 14.06 21.38 2.39
C LYS A 154 14.42 22.49 1.42
N VAL A 155 14.11 22.27 0.16
CA VAL A 155 14.38 23.21 -0.93
C VAL A 155 13.15 23.25 -1.82
N HIS A 156 12.87 24.43 -2.34
CA HIS A 156 11.81 24.68 -3.29
C HIS A 156 12.43 25.20 -4.59
N GLY A 157 12.09 24.60 -5.72
CA GLY A 157 12.44 25.11 -7.04
C GLY A 157 11.19 25.43 -7.84
N ASN A 158 11.12 26.63 -8.41
CA ASN A 158 10.05 27.04 -9.32
C ASN A 158 10.62 27.13 -10.74
N PHE A 159 10.03 26.37 -11.66
CA PHE A 159 10.49 26.21 -13.04
C PHE A 159 9.52 26.82 -14.07
N GLY A 160 8.60 27.68 -13.63
CA GLY A 160 7.70 28.44 -14.50
C GLY A 160 6.51 27.62 -14.99
N ASN A 161 6.14 27.77 -16.27
CA ASN A 161 4.89 27.22 -16.82
C ASN A 161 4.85 25.68 -16.75
N GLY A 162 3.69 25.14 -16.37
CA GLY A 162 3.40 23.71 -16.23
C GLY A 162 3.43 22.90 -17.53
N GLY A 163 3.11 21.61 -17.41
CA GLY A 163 2.90 20.70 -18.54
C GLY A 163 4.08 19.79 -18.89
N TYR A 164 5.17 19.83 -18.11
CA TYR A 164 6.32 18.94 -18.27
C TYR A 164 6.91 18.54 -16.91
N ASP A 165 7.69 17.47 -16.89
CA ASP A 165 8.49 17.04 -15.74
C ASP A 165 9.95 17.48 -15.96
N PRO A 166 10.55 18.27 -15.05
CA PRO A 166 11.93 18.74 -15.20
C PRO A 166 12.99 17.63 -15.09
N PHE A 167 12.59 16.40 -14.76
CA PHE A 167 13.47 15.24 -14.66
C PHE A 167 13.25 14.19 -15.77
N GLU A 168 12.33 14.45 -16.72
CA GLU A 168 12.14 13.63 -17.93
C GLU A 168 13.00 14.09 -19.12
#